data_AF-A0A9P1DNJ1-F1
#
_entry.id   AF-A0A9P1DNJ1-F1
#
_cell.length_a   1.000
_cell.length_b   1.000
_cell.length_c   1.000
_cell.angle_alpha   90.00
_cell.angle_beta   90.00
_cell.angle_gamma   90.00
#
_symmetry.space_group_name_H-M   'P 1'
#
loop_
_entity.id
_entity.type
_entity.pdbx_description
1 polymer ?
#
loop_
_entity_poly.entity_id
_entity_poly.type
_entity_poly.pdbx_seq_one_letter_code
_entity_poly.pdbx_strand_id
1 'polypeptide(L)'
;MSRDAKKQAPLPYEDWWQTVGRRTLRRRREVVFQTGRAPINLPPHPARLELIRDVAPFSEDFSGTSTAQLLTHTAPAGFFGAKTGVQGRHIQKSSLPRSFSGECCQVINDQAPIEFFDSLAVYRSCPLFQRCSPGFIQKLMSVGGKSACHGKIFECGSTIYPEGQRGSCMYLIVRGTIALVPASKLLGPGDCIGVAQGLGVVAERQETAIAETSVHVLEITLSALTTIFTEKEEFHSSTCFGGESWGNYYIHERRLFELEARRLRVEKAAKTRRMKREATDTTKATKTLKRPTVQLKKHHAEESDPVPELRPPANPPHISCLQHPRQWRQQVQKLQRELIDGDFSEFGRARREAFLCLGPMFC
;
A
#
# COMPACT_ATOMS: atom_id res chain seq x y z
N MET A 1 -6.57 41.83 40.55
CA MET A 1 -7.67 41.24 39.75
C MET A 1 -7.16 39.93 39.17
N SER A 2 -7.47 38.82 39.83
CA SER A 2 -7.07 37.47 39.43
C SER A 2 -8.08 36.92 38.44
N ARG A 3 -7.63 36.41 37.29
CA ARG A 3 -8.51 35.79 36.28
C ARG A 3 -8.71 34.33 36.66
N ASP A 4 -9.91 34.01 37.12
CA ASP A 4 -10.33 32.66 37.45
C ASP A 4 -10.25 31.75 36.23
N ALA A 5 -9.41 30.71 36.34
CA ALA A 5 -9.33 29.62 35.39
C ALA A 5 -10.62 28.80 35.46
N LYS A 6 -11.50 28.97 34.46
CA LYS A 6 -12.67 28.11 34.24
C LYS A 6 -12.18 26.69 33.98
N LYS A 7 -12.28 25.83 34.99
CA LYS A 7 -12.12 24.38 34.86
C LYS A 7 -13.17 23.88 33.86
N GLN A 8 -12.73 23.46 32.68
CA GLN A 8 -13.59 22.78 31.71
C GLN A 8 -14.11 21.49 32.35
N ALA A 9 -15.42 21.29 32.32
CA ALA A 9 -16.02 20.04 32.74
C ALA A 9 -15.52 18.91 31.83
N PRO A 10 -15.13 17.75 32.39
CA PRO A 10 -14.64 16.63 31.59
C PRO A 10 -15.72 16.21 30.58
N LEU A 11 -15.31 15.95 29.34
CA LEU A 11 -16.23 15.47 28.31
C LEU A 11 -16.80 14.12 28.76
N PRO A 12 -18.10 13.82 28.52
CA PRO A 12 -18.76 12.58 28.97
C PRO A 12 -18.01 11.28 28.60
N TYR A 13 -17.16 11.35 27.59
CA TYR A 13 -16.34 10.23 27.12
C TYR A 13 -15.12 9.93 28.02
N GLU A 14 -14.53 10.93 28.69
CA GLU A 14 -13.41 10.70 29.61
C GLU A 14 -13.86 9.97 30.89
N ASP A 15 -15.03 10.33 31.41
CA ASP A 15 -15.63 9.64 32.57
C ASP A 15 -15.96 8.18 32.26
N TRP A 16 -16.41 7.90 31.03
CA TRP A 16 -16.63 6.53 30.57
C TRP A 16 -15.32 5.74 30.52
N TRP A 17 -14.23 6.33 29.99
CA TRP A 17 -12.90 5.68 29.98
C TRP A 17 -12.37 5.37 31.38
N GLN A 18 -12.50 6.30 32.32
CA GLN A 18 -12.09 6.06 33.71
C GLN A 18 -12.92 4.96 34.39
N THR A 19 -14.21 4.87 34.04
CA THR A 19 -15.12 3.87 34.62
C THR A 19 -14.86 2.47 34.05
N VAL A 20 -14.60 2.34 32.74
CA VAL A 20 -14.33 1.05 32.09
C VAL A 20 -12.94 0.52 32.46
N GLY A 21 -11.92 1.38 32.52
CA GLY A 21 -10.57 0.99 32.92
C GLY A 21 -10.49 0.40 34.34
N ARG A 22 -11.31 0.88 35.28
CA ARG A 22 -11.39 0.32 36.64
C ARG A 22 -12.09 -1.04 36.70
N ARG A 23 -13.00 -1.35 35.77
CA ARG A 23 -13.74 -2.62 35.74
C ARG A 23 -12.92 -3.77 35.14
N THR A 24 -12.08 -3.50 34.15
CA THR A 24 -11.20 -4.52 33.54
C THR A 24 -10.06 -4.94 34.47
N LEU A 25 -9.54 -4.04 35.31
CA LEU A 25 -8.51 -4.37 36.31
C LEU A 25 -9.01 -5.26 37.46
N ARG A 26 -10.32 -5.28 37.76
CA ARG A 26 -10.88 -6.10 38.85
C ARG A 26 -11.26 -7.54 38.48
N ARG A 27 -11.30 -7.90 37.19
CA ARG A 27 -11.66 -9.27 36.75
C ARG A 27 -10.47 -10.22 36.54
N ARG A 28 -9.24 -9.80 36.89
CA ARG A 28 -8.01 -10.61 36.75
C ARG A 28 -7.51 -11.21 38.07
N ARG A 29 -8.40 -11.45 39.05
CA ARG A 29 -8.09 -12.28 40.22
C ARG A 29 -9.02 -13.48 40.26
N GLU A 30 -8.39 -14.65 40.13
CA GLU A 30 -8.74 -15.95 40.71
C GLU A 30 -10.07 -16.57 40.27
N VAL A 31 -9.99 -17.64 39.47
CA VAL A 31 -10.20 -19.02 39.97
C VAL A 31 -9.39 -19.99 39.11
N VAL A 32 -8.24 -20.45 39.61
CA VAL A 32 -7.55 -21.64 39.07
C VAL A 32 -7.93 -22.78 39.99
N PHE A 33 -8.80 -23.68 39.51
CA PHE A 33 -9.06 -24.94 40.19
C PHE A 33 -7.83 -25.85 40.04
N GLN A 34 -7.09 -26.03 41.13
CA GLN A 34 -6.09 -27.08 41.26
C GLN A 34 -6.77 -28.39 41.66
N THR A 35 -6.98 -29.30 40.71
CA THR A 35 -7.17 -30.72 41.02
C THR A 35 -6.57 -31.56 39.88
N GLY A 36 -5.36 -32.08 40.08
CA GLY A 36 -4.78 -33.06 39.15
C GLY A 36 -3.26 -33.15 39.19
N ARG A 37 -2.75 -33.92 40.15
CA ARG A 37 -1.43 -34.58 40.25
C ARG A 37 -0.31 -34.12 39.29
N ALA A 38 0.74 -33.51 39.86
CA ALA A 38 2.04 -33.34 39.19
C ALA A 38 2.81 -34.67 39.14
N PRO A 39 3.39 -35.08 37.99
CA PRO A 39 4.46 -36.06 37.95
C PRO A 39 5.83 -35.37 38.04
N ILE A 40 6.46 -35.54 39.20
CA ILE A 40 7.84 -36.02 39.40
C ILE A 40 8.91 -35.43 38.46
N ASN A 41 9.70 -34.52 39.05
CA ASN A 41 11.15 -34.35 38.90
C ASN A 41 11.74 -34.32 37.48
N LEU A 42 11.77 -33.12 36.89
CA LEU A 42 12.94 -32.58 36.18
C LEU A 42 12.81 -31.05 36.19
N PRO A 43 13.81 -30.27 36.63
CA PRO A 43 13.77 -28.84 36.42
C PRO A 43 13.83 -28.60 34.90
N PRO A 44 12.94 -27.78 34.32
CA PRO A 44 13.17 -27.28 32.98
C PRO A 44 14.42 -26.41 33.10
N HIS A 45 15.57 -26.91 32.65
CA HIS A 45 16.66 -26.01 32.32
C HIS A 45 16.05 -25.00 31.35
N PRO A 46 16.02 -23.70 31.68
CA PRO A 46 15.74 -22.71 30.66
C PRO A 46 16.75 -23.00 29.56
N ALA A 47 16.27 -23.20 28.33
CA ALA A 47 17.14 -23.12 27.17
C ALA A 47 17.76 -21.72 27.24
N ARG A 48 18.94 -21.62 27.85
CA ARG A 48 19.83 -20.49 27.69
C ARG A 48 20.17 -20.51 26.22
N LEU A 49 19.40 -19.75 25.45
CA LEU A 49 19.93 -19.15 24.25
C LEU A 49 21.01 -18.19 24.74
N GLU A 50 22.20 -18.74 25.02
CA GLU A 50 23.38 -17.90 25.10
C GLU A 50 23.46 -17.18 23.75
N LEU A 51 23.68 -15.87 23.81
CA LEU A 51 23.92 -15.06 22.63
C LEU A 51 25.15 -15.66 21.93
N ILE A 52 24.96 -16.56 20.97
CA ILE A 52 26.05 -17.13 20.17
C ILE A 52 26.52 -16.02 19.24
N ARG A 53 27.40 -15.18 19.78
CA ARG A 53 28.42 -14.33 19.15
C ARG A 53 28.58 -13.07 19.99
N ASP A 54 29.54 -13.15 20.91
CA ASP A 54 30.36 -11.98 21.18
C ASP A 54 31.02 -11.60 19.86
N VAL A 55 30.44 -10.63 19.16
CA VAL A 55 31.14 -9.94 18.08
C VAL A 55 32.30 -9.24 18.78
N ALA A 56 33.53 -9.62 18.44
CA ALA A 56 34.73 -9.03 19.01
C ALA A 56 34.59 -7.50 19.02
N PRO A 57 34.91 -6.81 20.13
CA PRO A 57 34.86 -5.36 20.16
C PRO A 57 35.75 -4.83 19.03
N PHE A 58 35.16 -4.02 18.16
CA PHE A 58 35.89 -3.27 17.15
C PHE A 58 36.93 -2.43 17.89
N SER A 59 38.21 -2.80 17.78
CA SER A 59 39.30 -1.93 18.20
C SER A 59 39.34 -0.75 17.24
N GLU A 60 38.96 0.43 17.70
CA GLU A 60 39.02 1.73 17.00
C GLU A 60 40.46 2.25 16.79
N ASP A 61 41.44 1.37 16.62
CA ASP A 61 42.84 1.74 16.36
C ASP A 61 43.20 1.42 14.90
N PHE A 62 42.57 2.13 13.97
CA PHE A 62 43.03 2.20 12.57
C PHE A 62 43.37 3.63 12.17
N SER A 63 44.30 4.25 12.91
CA SER A 63 45.07 5.38 12.44
C SER A 63 46.17 4.89 11.48
N GLY A 64 45.79 4.50 10.27
CA GLY A 64 46.67 3.96 9.24
C GLY A 64 46.68 4.79 7.97
N THR A 65 47.48 5.86 7.99
CA THR A 65 48.19 6.47 6.85
C THR A 65 47.56 6.41 5.45
N SER A 66 47.06 7.58 5.03
CA SER A 66 47.06 8.07 3.64
C SER A 66 48.26 7.57 2.84
N THR A 67 48.01 6.74 1.83
CA THR A 67 48.98 6.42 0.78
C THR A 67 48.48 7.03 -0.52
N ALA A 68 48.74 8.33 -0.68
CA ALA A 68 48.67 8.99 -1.97
C ALA A 68 49.92 8.58 -2.78
N GLN A 69 49.77 7.57 -3.65
CA GLN A 69 50.67 7.32 -4.78
C GLN A 69 49.82 7.45 -6.04
N LEU A 70 49.82 8.60 -6.70
CA LEU A 70 50.82 9.02 -7.68
C LEU A 70 50.91 8.03 -8.86
N LEU A 71 49.92 8.10 -9.75
CA LEU A 71 50.06 7.64 -11.13
C LEU A 71 49.79 8.81 -12.06
N THR A 72 50.85 9.58 -12.28
CA THR A 72 51.02 10.45 -13.45
C THR A 72 51.31 9.57 -14.66
N HIS A 73 50.32 9.34 -15.52
CA HIS A 73 50.56 8.91 -16.89
C HIS A 73 50.27 10.07 -17.84
N THR A 74 51.38 10.63 -18.32
CA THR A 74 51.51 11.63 -19.36
C THR A 74 51.35 10.98 -20.75
N ALA A 75 50.86 11.80 -21.70
CA ALA A 75 50.88 11.67 -23.17
C ALA A 75 49.58 11.19 -23.86
N PRO A 76 49.33 11.57 -25.14
CA PRO A 76 49.74 12.77 -25.87
C PRO A 76 48.55 13.52 -26.52
N ALA A 77 48.81 14.76 -26.91
CA ALA A 77 47.92 15.59 -27.71
C ALA A 77 47.80 15.06 -29.16
N GLY A 78 46.56 14.98 -29.66
CA GLY A 78 46.21 14.81 -31.07
C GLY A 78 44.69 14.58 -31.19
N PHE A 79 43.89 15.58 -31.57
CA PHE A 79 43.57 16.04 -32.93
C PHE A 79 42.16 15.59 -33.34
N PHE A 80 41.29 16.60 -33.55
CA PHE A 80 40.04 16.68 -34.34
C PHE A 80 38.97 15.59 -34.32
N GLY A 81 37.72 16.02 -34.05
CA GLY A 81 36.60 15.67 -34.93
C GLY A 81 35.27 15.36 -34.25
N ALA A 82 34.21 16.01 -34.76
CA ALA A 82 32.78 15.68 -34.63
C ALA A 82 32.06 16.00 -33.31
N LYS A 83 31.34 17.12 -33.35
CA LYS A 83 30.21 17.46 -32.48
C LYS A 83 29.04 16.50 -32.76
N THR A 84 28.90 15.43 -32.00
CA THR A 84 27.63 14.68 -31.91
C THR A 84 26.97 15.04 -30.58
N GLY A 85 25.78 15.63 -30.68
CA GLY A 85 24.93 15.93 -29.53
C GLY A 85 24.44 14.64 -28.88
N VAL A 86 25.23 14.10 -27.96
CA VAL A 86 24.83 13.00 -27.09
C VAL A 86 23.82 13.56 -26.09
N GLN A 87 22.55 13.21 -26.28
CA GLN A 87 21.53 13.41 -25.26
C GLN A 87 22.03 12.76 -23.96
N GLY A 88 22.21 13.58 -22.93
CA GLY A 88 22.57 13.12 -21.59
C GLY A 88 21.48 12.20 -21.07
N ARG A 89 21.63 10.90 -21.33
CA ARG A 89 20.92 9.86 -20.59
C ARG A 89 21.23 10.14 -19.13
N HIS A 90 20.17 10.42 -18.37
CA HIS A 90 20.20 10.48 -16.92
C HIS A 90 20.76 9.14 -16.44
N ILE A 91 22.07 9.09 -16.22
CA ILE A 91 22.76 7.98 -15.58
C ILE A 91 22.10 7.92 -14.21
N GLN A 92 21.10 7.04 -14.05
CA GLN A 92 20.72 6.54 -12.73
C GLN A 92 22.03 6.22 -12.07
N LYS A 93 22.35 6.92 -10.98
CA LYS A 93 23.55 6.67 -10.18
C LYS A 93 23.56 5.17 -9.93
N SER A 94 24.33 4.45 -10.74
CA SER A 94 24.55 3.03 -10.59
C SER A 94 25.27 2.98 -9.25
N SER A 95 24.51 2.63 -8.22
CA SER A 95 25.05 2.46 -6.88
C SER A 95 26.27 1.59 -7.04
N LEU A 96 27.44 2.15 -6.75
CA LEU A 96 28.67 1.38 -6.68
C LEU A 96 28.37 0.10 -5.90
N PRO A 97 28.85 -1.07 -6.34
CA PRO A 97 28.59 -2.32 -5.65
C PRO A 97 28.89 -2.11 -4.18
N ARG A 98 27.85 -2.19 -3.34
CA ARG A 98 28.01 -2.04 -1.90
C ARG A 98 28.97 -3.16 -1.48
N SER A 99 29.97 -2.83 -0.68
CA SER A 99 30.84 -3.87 -0.15
C SER A 99 29.96 -4.88 0.59
N PHE A 100 30.31 -6.16 0.51
CA PHE A 100 29.66 -7.24 1.27
C PHE A 100 29.48 -6.87 2.76
N SER A 101 30.46 -6.16 3.33
CA SER A 101 30.38 -5.64 4.70
C SER A 101 29.23 -4.64 4.92
N GLY A 102 28.94 -3.77 3.96
CA GLY A 102 27.82 -2.82 4.04
C GLY A 102 26.46 -3.51 4.00
N GLU A 103 26.34 -4.59 3.23
CA GLU A 103 25.12 -5.41 3.19
C GLU A 103 24.91 -6.18 4.50
N CYS A 104 25.97 -6.76 5.09
CA CYS A 104 25.87 -7.43 6.39
C CYS A 104 25.46 -6.49 7.53
N CYS A 105 26.00 -5.26 7.58
CA CYS A 105 25.59 -4.27 8.58
C CYS A 105 24.10 -3.93 8.46
N GLN A 106 23.56 -3.88 7.24
CA GLN A 106 22.15 -3.60 7.01
C GLN A 106 21.27 -4.75 7.49
N VAL A 107 21.66 -6.01 7.26
CA VAL A 107 20.97 -7.18 7.80
C VAL A 107 20.94 -7.18 9.33
N ILE A 108 22.04 -6.82 9.98
CA ILE A 108 22.11 -6.74 11.46
C ILE A 108 21.19 -5.63 11.98
N ASN A 109 21.18 -4.46 11.32
CA ASN A 109 20.30 -3.35 11.68
C ASN A 109 18.81 -3.66 11.43
N ASP A 110 18.52 -4.50 10.43
CA ASP A 110 17.17 -4.98 10.13
C ASP A 110 16.68 -6.05 11.14
N GLN A 111 17.60 -6.71 11.86
CA GLN A 111 17.27 -7.64 12.94
C GLN A 111 17.06 -6.90 14.26
N ALA A 112 16.03 -6.05 14.31
CA ALA A 112 15.50 -5.57 15.58
C ALA A 112 15.07 -6.78 16.45
N PRO A 113 15.25 -6.72 17.79
CA PRO A 113 14.86 -7.80 18.68
C PRO A 113 13.40 -8.19 18.44
N ILE A 114 13.12 -9.50 18.48
CA ILE A 114 11.78 -10.05 18.30
C ILE A 114 10.95 -9.68 19.53
N GLU A 115 10.43 -8.46 19.55
CA GLU A 115 9.49 -8.04 20.58
C GLU A 115 8.11 -8.61 20.27
N PHE A 116 7.39 -9.01 21.32
CA PHE A 116 5.98 -9.35 21.20
C PHE A 116 5.21 -8.11 20.77
N PHE A 117 4.59 -8.14 19.59
CA PHE A 117 3.79 -7.02 19.11
C PHE A 117 2.33 -7.18 19.54
N ASP A 118 1.76 -6.13 20.12
CA ASP A 118 0.32 -6.07 20.41
C ASP A 118 -0.39 -5.36 19.25
N SER A 119 -1.07 -6.13 18.40
CA SER A 119 -1.80 -5.59 17.24
C SER A 119 -2.80 -4.50 17.67
N LEU A 120 -3.46 -4.64 18.82
CA LEU A 120 -4.44 -3.67 19.31
C LEU A 120 -3.78 -2.32 19.62
N ALA A 121 -2.58 -2.34 20.19
CA ALA A 121 -1.80 -1.14 20.44
C ALA A 121 -1.38 -0.46 19.13
N VAL A 122 -1.02 -1.24 18.11
CA VAL A 122 -0.64 -0.73 16.78
C VAL A 122 -1.82 -0.07 16.06
N TYR A 123 -3.02 -0.65 16.13
CA TYR A 123 -4.22 0.02 15.62
C TYR A 123 -4.44 1.36 16.32
N ARG A 124 -4.32 1.39 17.65
CA ARG A 124 -4.53 2.62 18.43
C ARG A 124 -3.49 3.71 18.15
N SER A 125 -2.30 3.36 17.67
CA SER A 125 -1.29 4.35 17.29
C SER A 125 -1.54 4.98 15.92
N CYS A 126 -2.25 4.32 14.99
CA CYS A 126 -2.59 4.96 13.69
C CYS A 126 -3.68 6.03 13.89
N PRO A 127 -3.47 7.26 13.39
CA PRO A 127 -4.45 8.35 13.52
C PRO A 127 -5.85 8.02 13.00
N LEU A 128 -5.94 7.13 12.00
CA LEU A 128 -7.21 6.68 11.44
C LEU A 128 -8.08 5.89 12.45
N PHE A 129 -7.44 5.13 13.35
CA PHE A 129 -8.09 4.23 14.29
C PHE A 129 -8.03 4.71 15.74
N GLN A 130 -7.27 5.78 16.03
CA GLN A 130 -7.12 6.35 17.38
C GLN A 130 -8.46 6.69 18.05
N ARG A 131 -9.48 7.03 17.25
CA ARG A 131 -10.84 7.39 17.72
C ARG A 131 -11.84 6.23 17.69
N CYS A 132 -11.40 5.04 17.28
CA CYS A 132 -12.26 3.86 17.25
C CYS A 132 -12.36 3.22 18.63
N SER A 133 -13.53 2.68 18.96
CA SER A 133 -13.68 1.91 20.19
C SER A 133 -12.83 0.62 20.16
N PRO A 134 -12.39 0.12 21.33
CA PRO A 134 -11.66 -1.16 21.40
C PRO A 134 -12.45 -2.33 20.82
N GLY A 135 -13.78 -2.35 21.02
CA GLY A 135 -14.67 -3.38 20.49
C GLY A 135 -14.70 -3.41 18.97
N PHE A 136 -14.74 -2.22 18.34
CA PHE A 136 -14.65 -2.11 16.88
C PHE A 136 -13.34 -2.71 16.35
N ILE A 137 -12.19 -2.36 16.96
CA ILE A 137 -10.89 -2.85 16.50
C ILE A 137 -10.78 -4.38 16.69
N GLN A 138 -11.26 -4.91 17.82
CA GLN A 138 -11.28 -6.35 18.06
C GLN A 138 -12.15 -7.08 17.04
N LYS A 139 -13.35 -6.56 16.77
CA LYS A 139 -14.23 -7.12 15.73
C LYS A 139 -13.58 -7.00 14.34
N LEU A 140 -12.89 -5.90 14.04
CA LEU A 140 -12.14 -5.72 12.80
C LEU A 140 -11.04 -6.77 12.63
N MET A 141 -10.25 -7.01 13.67
CA MET A 141 -9.23 -8.05 13.66
C MET A 141 -9.85 -9.45 13.51
N SER A 142 -10.98 -9.70 14.18
CA SER A 142 -11.70 -10.98 14.09
C SER A 142 -12.25 -11.23 12.68
N VAL A 143 -12.88 -10.23 12.05
CA VAL A 143 -13.47 -10.35 10.71
C VAL A 143 -12.40 -10.35 9.62
N GLY A 144 -11.34 -9.53 9.79
CA GLY A 144 -10.20 -9.49 8.87
C GLY A 144 -9.25 -10.69 8.98
N GLY A 145 -9.42 -11.53 10.00
CA GLY A 145 -8.70 -12.79 10.17
C GLY A 145 -7.20 -12.62 10.38
N LYS A 146 -6.42 -13.56 9.82
CA LYS A 146 -4.97 -13.62 10.05
C LYS A 146 -4.25 -12.37 9.55
N SER A 147 -4.62 -11.82 8.39
CA SER A 147 -3.92 -10.66 7.82
C SER A 147 -4.13 -9.38 8.63
N ALA A 148 -5.30 -9.20 9.24
CA ALA A 148 -5.59 -8.03 10.07
C ALA A 148 -5.01 -8.14 11.49
N CYS A 149 -4.80 -9.37 11.98
CA CYS A 149 -4.30 -9.64 13.32
C CYS A 149 -2.78 -9.87 13.36
N HIS A 150 -2.27 -10.73 12.48
CA HIS A 150 -0.86 -11.13 12.43
C HIS A 150 -0.06 -10.37 11.38
N GLY A 151 -0.72 -9.83 10.34
CA GLY A 151 -0.07 -9.09 9.28
C GLY A 151 0.63 -9.94 8.22
N LYS A 152 1.39 -9.25 7.38
CA LYS A 152 2.25 -9.77 6.32
C LYS A 152 3.63 -9.12 6.42
N ILE A 153 4.66 -9.86 6.07
CA ILE A 153 6.04 -9.37 6.04
C ILE A 153 6.46 -9.22 4.58
N PHE A 154 7.09 -8.10 4.27
CA PHE A 154 7.66 -7.75 2.99
C PHE A 154 9.16 -7.57 3.14
N GLU A 155 9.94 -8.16 2.24
CA GLU A 155 11.40 -8.05 2.25
C GLU A 155 11.85 -6.66 1.79
N CYS A 156 13.05 -6.25 2.21
CA CYS A 156 13.68 -5.02 1.75
C CYS A 156 13.77 -4.98 0.21
N GLY A 157 13.46 -3.85 -0.39
CA GLY A 157 13.42 -3.63 -1.83
C GLY A 157 12.17 -4.19 -2.53
N SER A 158 11.33 -4.96 -1.84
CA SER A 158 10.14 -5.54 -2.45
C SER A 158 9.05 -4.49 -2.70
N THR A 159 8.34 -4.62 -3.81
CA THR A 159 7.18 -3.78 -4.12
C THR A 159 5.94 -4.34 -3.44
N ILE A 160 5.32 -3.57 -2.55
CA ILE A 160 4.09 -3.95 -1.84
C ILE A 160 2.90 -3.86 -2.79
N TYR A 161 2.81 -2.77 -3.55
CA TYR A 161 1.91 -2.64 -4.70
C TYR A 161 2.45 -1.62 -5.71
N PRO A 162 2.30 -1.87 -7.02
CA PRO A 162 2.58 -0.87 -8.04
C PRO A 162 1.43 0.13 -8.22
N GLU A 163 1.75 1.33 -8.70
CA GLU A 163 0.78 2.33 -9.14
C GLU A 163 -0.12 1.77 -10.25
N GLY A 164 -1.39 2.16 -10.26
CA GLY A 164 -2.40 1.68 -11.21
C GLY A 164 -2.97 0.29 -10.89
N GLN A 165 -2.35 -0.48 -9.99
CA GLN A 165 -2.91 -1.77 -9.59
C GLN A 165 -4.28 -1.57 -8.93
N ARG A 166 -5.26 -2.40 -9.28
CA ARG A 166 -6.55 -2.42 -8.56
C ARG A 166 -6.35 -3.02 -7.17
N GLY A 167 -6.86 -2.34 -6.15
CA GLY A 167 -6.76 -2.76 -4.75
C GLY A 167 -8.04 -2.48 -3.99
N SER A 168 -8.30 -3.30 -2.97
CA SER A 168 -9.45 -3.18 -2.07
C SER A 168 -9.06 -3.30 -0.60
N CYS A 169 -7.80 -2.99 -0.28
CA CYS A 169 -7.29 -3.03 1.08
C CYS A 169 -6.39 -1.83 1.36
N MET A 170 -6.23 -1.51 2.64
CA MET A 170 -5.20 -0.61 3.15
C MET A 170 -4.25 -1.38 4.07
N TYR A 171 -3.05 -0.84 4.26
CA TYR A 171 -2.04 -1.45 5.11
C TYR A 171 -1.66 -0.49 6.23
N LEU A 172 -1.55 -1.02 7.44
CA LEU A 172 -1.06 -0.34 8.64
C LEU A 172 0.36 -0.84 8.93
N ILE A 173 1.33 0.06 8.98
CA ILE A 173 2.74 -0.28 9.16
C ILE A 173 2.98 -0.59 10.64
N VAL A 174 3.41 -1.82 10.94
CA VAL A 174 3.79 -2.27 12.29
C VAL A 174 5.26 -2.00 12.53
N ARG A 175 6.11 -2.36 11.57
CA ARG A 175 7.57 -2.22 11.62
C ARG A 175 8.13 -1.92 10.24
N GLY A 176 9.32 -1.32 10.23
CA GLY A 176 10.06 -0.98 9.01
C GLY A 176 9.60 0.34 8.38
N THR A 177 10.19 0.64 7.22
CA THR A 177 9.92 1.87 6.47
C THR A 177 9.51 1.58 5.04
N ILE A 178 8.54 2.34 4.53
CA ILE A 178 8.03 2.24 3.16
C ILE A 178 8.27 3.56 2.44
N ALA A 179 8.81 3.51 1.23
CA ALA A 179 8.87 4.65 0.31
C ALA A 179 7.68 4.63 -0.65
N LEU A 180 7.07 5.81 -0.84
CA LEU A 180 6.00 6.04 -1.81
C LEU A 180 6.51 6.80 -3.03
N VAL A 181 6.37 6.22 -4.21
CA VAL A 181 6.79 6.79 -5.50
C VAL A 181 5.53 7.14 -6.32
N PRO A 182 5.42 8.34 -6.93
CA PRO A 182 6.45 9.37 -7.12
C PRO A 182 6.53 10.43 -6.02
N ALA A 183 5.76 10.33 -4.93
CA ALA A 183 5.69 11.38 -3.91
C ALA A 183 7.00 11.56 -3.09
N SER A 184 7.95 10.62 -3.19
CA SER A 184 9.19 10.57 -2.41
C SER A 184 8.95 10.70 -0.89
N LYS A 185 7.82 10.17 -0.42
CA LYS A 185 7.43 10.20 0.99
C LYS A 185 7.83 8.90 1.66
N LEU A 186 8.57 9.00 2.77
CA LEU A 186 8.88 7.88 3.65
C LEU A 186 7.82 7.77 4.74
N LEU A 187 7.37 6.55 5.01
CA LEU A 187 6.37 6.22 6.02
C LEU A 187 6.94 5.15 6.96
N GLY A 188 6.56 5.24 8.23
CA GLY A 188 7.07 4.38 9.28
C GLY A 188 5.98 3.74 10.14
N PRO A 189 6.35 3.12 11.27
CA PRO A 189 5.41 2.47 12.18
C PRO A 189 4.26 3.40 12.63
N GLY A 190 3.03 2.89 12.58
CA GLY A 190 1.81 3.65 12.89
C GLY A 190 1.22 4.43 11.70
N ASP A 191 1.97 4.58 10.60
CA ASP A 191 1.41 5.15 9.37
C ASP A 191 0.54 4.12 8.64
N CYS A 192 -0.37 4.65 7.82
CA CYS A 192 -1.35 3.88 7.06
C CYS A 192 -1.18 4.21 5.55
N ILE A 193 -1.06 3.20 4.68
CA ILE A 193 -0.98 3.34 3.21
C ILE A 193 -2.19 2.71 2.52
N GLY A 194 -2.49 3.18 1.30
CA GLY A 194 -3.58 2.61 0.52
C GLY A 194 -4.97 2.89 1.08
N VAL A 195 -5.12 3.91 1.92
CA VAL A 195 -6.36 4.27 2.62
C VAL A 195 -7.51 4.52 1.63
N ALA A 196 -7.23 5.18 0.51
CA ALA A 196 -8.25 5.46 -0.52
C ALA A 196 -8.88 4.18 -1.11
N GLN A 197 -8.10 3.10 -1.26
CA GLN A 197 -8.59 1.81 -1.75
C GLN A 197 -9.28 1.02 -0.63
N GLY A 198 -8.70 1.02 0.58
CA GLY A 198 -9.31 0.38 1.75
C GLY A 198 -10.68 0.97 2.13
N LEU A 199 -10.93 2.25 1.80
CA LEU A 199 -12.23 2.92 1.99
C LEU A 199 -13.12 2.96 0.74
N GLY A 200 -12.71 2.32 -0.37
CA GLY A 200 -13.50 2.28 -1.60
C GLY A 200 -13.69 3.65 -2.28
N VAL A 201 -12.78 4.60 -2.05
CA VAL A 201 -12.78 5.92 -2.70
C VAL A 201 -12.23 5.84 -4.11
N VAL A 202 -11.18 5.04 -4.31
CA VAL A 202 -10.55 4.79 -5.60
C VAL A 202 -10.26 3.30 -5.73
N ALA A 203 -10.50 2.72 -6.90
CA ALA A 203 -10.20 1.31 -7.15
C ALA A 203 -8.70 1.06 -7.39
N GLU A 204 -8.02 2.00 -8.04
CA GLU A 204 -6.61 1.87 -8.45
C GLU A 204 -5.65 2.57 -7.48
N ARG A 205 -4.49 1.96 -7.23
CA ARG A 205 -3.37 2.56 -6.48
C ARG A 205 -2.89 3.83 -7.18
N GLN A 206 -2.67 4.89 -6.40
CA GLN A 206 -2.27 6.21 -6.92
C GLN A 206 -0.76 6.45 -6.80
N GLU A 207 -0.03 5.46 -6.30
CA GLU A 207 1.39 5.49 -6.02
C GLU A 207 1.90 4.05 -5.96
N THR A 208 3.22 3.88 -6.11
CA THR A 208 3.93 2.61 -5.89
C THR A 208 4.52 2.62 -4.49
N ALA A 209 4.21 1.59 -3.70
CA ALA A 209 4.75 1.42 -2.36
C ALA A 209 5.88 0.38 -2.39
N ILE A 210 7.08 0.78 -1.96
CA ILE A 210 8.29 -0.04 -1.93
C ILE A 210 8.77 -0.15 -0.49
N ALA A 211 9.07 -1.37 -0.04
CA ALA A 211 9.65 -1.60 1.27
C ALA A 211 11.14 -1.19 1.26
N GLU A 212 11.52 -0.16 2.00
CA GLU A 212 12.92 0.31 2.10
C GLU A 212 13.74 -0.54 3.08
N THR A 213 13.06 -1.17 4.05
CA THR A 213 13.61 -2.16 4.98
C THR A 213 12.77 -3.43 4.92
N SER A 214 13.06 -4.43 5.75
CA SER A 214 12.03 -5.44 6.06
C SER A 214 10.83 -4.75 6.73
N VAL A 215 9.62 -4.94 6.19
CA VAL A 215 8.40 -4.26 6.65
C VAL A 215 7.37 -5.29 7.09
N HIS A 216 6.80 -5.07 8.27
CA HIS A 216 5.65 -5.84 8.76
C HIS A 216 4.42 -4.95 8.74
N VAL A 217 3.36 -5.38 8.04
CA VAL A 217 2.11 -4.60 7.90
C VAL A 217 0.89 -5.42 8.29
N LEU A 218 -0.13 -4.77 8.86
CA LEU A 218 -1.47 -5.33 9.01
C LEU A 218 -2.31 -4.97 7.80
N GLU A 219 -2.94 -5.96 7.17
CA GLU A 219 -3.81 -5.74 6.01
C GLU A 219 -5.28 -5.64 6.45
N ILE A 220 -5.92 -4.56 6.04
CA ILE A 220 -7.31 -4.27 6.35
C ILE A 220 -8.08 -4.20 5.04
N THR A 221 -8.92 -5.19 4.78
CA THR A 221 -9.71 -5.25 3.55
C THR A 221 -10.97 -4.40 3.66
N LEU A 222 -11.39 -3.83 2.53
CA LEU A 222 -12.66 -3.14 2.39
C LEU A 222 -13.82 -4.08 2.75
N SER A 223 -13.72 -5.36 2.37
CA SER A 223 -14.74 -6.36 2.71
C SER A 223 -14.94 -6.51 4.22
N ALA A 224 -13.86 -6.55 5.01
CA ALA A 224 -13.95 -6.66 6.46
C ALA A 224 -14.63 -5.42 7.07
N LEU A 225 -14.26 -4.22 6.62
CA LEU A 225 -14.91 -2.98 7.05
C LEU A 225 -16.40 -2.96 6.67
N THR A 226 -16.74 -3.31 5.42
CA THR A 226 -18.13 -3.33 4.99
C THR A 226 -18.93 -4.32 5.81
N THR A 227 -18.42 -5.53 6.05
CA THR A 227 -19.08 -6.54 6.86
C THR A 227 -19.43 -5.97 8.24
N ILE A 228 -18.49 -5.34 8.94
CA ILE A 228 -18.74 -4.76 10.28
C ILE A 228 -19.78 -3.65 10.25
N PHE A 229 -19.82 -2.85 9.17
CA PHE A 229 -20.80 -1.77 9.03
C PHE A 229 -22.17 -2.24 8.52
N THR A 230 -22.24 -3.40 7.87
CA THR A 230 -23.48 -3.98 7.31
C THR A 230 -24.08 -5.06 8.18
N GLU A 231 -23.30 -5.67 9.07
CA GLU A 231 -23.74 -6.67 10.04
C GLU A 231 -24.77 -6.03 10.96
N LYS A 232 -26.03 -6.08 10.51
CA LYS A 232 -27.19 -5.99 11.37
C LYS A 232 -27.09 -7.23 12.24
N GLU A 233 -26.99 -7.03 13.54
CA GLU A 233 -26.99 -8.16 14.47
C GLU A 233 -28.25 -8.98 14.20
N GLU A 234 -28.09 -10.14 13.57
CA GLU A 234 -29.01 -11.27 13.72
C GLU A 234 -28.76 -11.93 15.09
N PHE A 235 -28.46 -11.11 16.12
CA PHE A 235 -28.23 -11.63 17.45
C PHE A 235 -29.56 -12.15 17.94
N HIS A 236 -29.63 -13.48 17.98
CA HIS A 236 -30.73 -14.25 18.52
C HIS A 236 -31.05 -13.68 19.89
N SER A 237 -32.15 -12.94 19.93
CA SER A 237 -32.82 -12.45 21.11
C SER A 237 -33.27 -13.64 21.94
N SER A 238 -32.35 -14.27 22.67
CA SER A 238 -32.71 -15.01 23.88
C SER A 238 -33.01 -13.98 24.95
N THR A 239 -34.20 -13.39 24.80
CA THR A 239 -35.11 -12.95 25.85
C THR A 239 -34.48 -12.75 27.22
N CYS A 240 -34.18 -11.50 27.54
CA CYS A 240 -34.39 -10.93 28.87
C CYS A 240 -34.83 -9.47 28.70
N PHE A 241 -36.12 -9.30 28.43
CA PHE A 241 -36.99 -8.16 28.73
C PHE A 241 -36.49 -6.72 28.50
N GLY A 242 -36.98 -6.15 27.39
CA GLY A 242 -37.57 -4.81 27.37
C GLY A 242 -36.61 -3.63 27.35
N GLY A 243 -36.34 -3.08 26.16
CA GLY A 243 -35.81 -1.73 26.03
C GLY A 243 -34.75 -1.59 24.95
N GLU A 244 -35.15 -0.92 23.87
CA GLU A 244 -34.31 -0.29 22.85
C GLU A 244 -33.47 -1.23 21.99
N SER A 245 -33.87 -1.33 20.72
CA SER A 245 -33.07 -1.95 19.66
C SER A 245 -31.77 -1.16 19.49
N TRP A 246 -30.67 -1.68 20.03
CA TRP A 246 -29.32 -1.09 19.90
C TRP A 246 -28.83 -1.28 18.45
N GLY A 247 -29.39 -0.50 17.54
CA GLY A 247 -28.98 -0.43 16.14
C GLY A 247 -27.53 0.06 15.99
N ASN A 248 -26.77 -0.60 15.10
CA ASN A 248 -25.44 -0.23 14.63
C ASN A 248 -24.44 0.15 15.74
N TYR A 249 -23.87 -0.85 16.41
CA TYR A 249 -22.83 -0.74 17.46
C TYR A 249 -21.66 0.19 17.14
N TYR A 250 -21.41 0.47 15.86
CA TYR A 250 -20.26 1.25 15.39
C TYR A 250 -20.65 2.46 14.54
N ILE A 251 -21.79 3.10 14.85
CA ILE A 251 -22.28 4.28 14.10
C ILE A 251 -21.28 5.44 14.09
N HIS A 252 -20.55 5.63 15.19
CA HIS A 252 -19.55 6.69 15.30
C HIS A 252 -18.33 6.40 14.44
N GLU A 253 -17.79 5.18 14.49
CA GLU A 253 -16.68 4.73 13.66
C GLU A 253 -17.05 4.80 12.19
N ARG A 254 -18.23 4.29 11.81
CA ARG A 254 -18.74 4.40 10.45
C ARG A 254 -18.72 5.86 9.96
N ARG A 255 -19.24 6.79 10.77
CA ARG A 255 -19.22 8.22 10.43
C ARG A 255 -17.80 8.77 10.30
N LEU A 256 -16.85 8.34 11.13
CA LEU A 256 -15.44 8.72 11.02
C LEU A 256 -14.85 8.28 9.67
N PHE A 257 -15.05 7.02 9.27
CA PHE A 257 -14.57 6.51 7.99
C PHE A 257 -15.28 7.16 6.79
N GLU A 258 -16.56 7.46 6.89
CA GLU A 258 -17.30 8.19 5.84
C GLU A 258 -16.77 9.62 5.65
N LEU A 259 -16.44 10.32 6.75
CA LEU A 259 -15.82 11.65 6.70
C LEU A 259 -14.43 11.60 6.08
N GLU A 260 -13.62 10.61 6.46
CA GLU A 260 -12.30 10.42 5.88
C GLU A 260 -12.37 10.09 4.38
N ALA A 261 -13.29 9.21 3.99
CA ALA A 261 -13.55 8.91 2.58
C ALA A 261 -14.00 10.17 1.82
N ARG A 262 -14.82 11.04 2.42
CA ARG A 262 -15.23 12.32 1.83
C ARG A 262 -14.04 13.27 1.67
N ARG A 263 -13.16 13.38 2.68
CA ARG A 263 -11.92 14.18 2.63
C ARG A 263 -11.06 13.76 1.44
N LEU A 264 -10.84 12.46 1.28
CA LEU A 264 -10.05 11.90 0.17
C LEU A 264 -10.68 12.16 -1.21
N ARG A 265 -12.02 12.09 -1.34
CA ARG A 265 -12.72 12.44 -2.58
C ARG A 265 -12.50 13.90 -2.98
N VAL A 266 -12.57 14.81 -2.01
CA VAL A 266 -12.34 16.25 -2.24
C VAL A 266 -10.89 16.49 -2.66
N GLU A 267 -9.92 15.88 -1.97
CA GLU A 267 -8.50 15.99 -2.31
C GLU A 267 -8.22 15.47 -3.73
N LYS A 268 -8.77 14.31 -4.09
CA LYS A 268 -8.65 13.74 -5.43
C LYS A 268 -9.23 14.70 -6.48
N ALA A 269 -10.44 15.21 -6.25
CA ALA A 269 -11.07 16.14 -7.17
C ALA A 269 -10.25 17.43 -7.36
N ALA A 270 -9.64 17.93 -6.28
CA ALA A 270 -8.74 19.08 -6.33
C ALA A 270 -7.48 18.80 -7.15
N LYS A 271 -6.83 17.65 -6.95
CA LYS A 271 -5.66 17.22 -7.74
C LYS A 271 -6.00 17.11 -9.23
N THR A 272 -7.11 16.47 -9.58
CA THR A 272 -7.56 16.37 -10.98
C THR A 272 -7.85 17.75 -11.59
N ARG A 273 -8.45 18.67 -10.84
CA ARG A 273 -8.68 20.05 -11.32
C ARG A 273 -7.37 20.81 -11.56
N ARG A 274 -6.37 20.62 -10.70
CA ARG A 274 -5.03 21.21 -10.86
C ARG A 274 -4.33 20.68 -12.12
N MET A 275 -4.28 19.36 -12.28
CA MET A 275 -3.67 18.73 -13.47
C MET A 275 -4.34 19.19 -14.77
N LYS A 276 -5.67 19.34 -14.78
CA LYS A 276 -6.40 19.86 -15.95
C LYS A 276 -6.01 21.29 -16.29
N ARG A 277 -5.83 22.16 -15.29
CA ARG A 277 -5.40 23.55 -15.49
C ARG A 277 -3.98 23.61 -16.06
N GLU A 278 -3.06 22.85 -15.47
CA GLU A 278 -1.66 22.76 -15.93
C GLU A 278 -1.58 22.23 -17.37
N ALA A 279 -2.40 21.25 -17.76
CA ALA A 279 -2.49 20.76 -19.14
C ALA A 279 -3.07 21.79 -20.13
N THR A 280 -4.02 22.62 -19.70
CA THR A 280 -4.54 23.70 -20.56
C THR A 280 -3.55 24.83 -20.76
N ASP A 281 -2.73 25.13 -19.75
CA ASP A 281 -1.75 26.22 -19.81
C ASP A 281 -0.57 25.86 -20.71
N THR A 282 -0.09 24.61 -20.66
CA THR A 282 0.95 24.12 -21.59
C THR A 282 0.48 24.15 -23.04
N THR A 283 -0.79 23.81 -23.30
CA THR A 283 -1.35 23.84 -24.66
C THR A 283 -1.44 25.27 -25.22
N LYS A 284 -1.73 26.26 -24.37
CA LYS A 284 -1.76 27.68 -24.78
C LYS A 284 -0.35 28.20 -25.06
N ALA A 285 0.62 27.90 -24.19
CA ALA A 285 2.02 28.32 -24.37
C ALA A 285 2.60 27.82 -25.70
N THR A 286 2.32 26.56 -26.09
CA THR A 286 2.80 26.00 -27.36
C THR A 286 2.15 26.65 -28.59
N LYS A 287 0.92 27.16 -28.48
CA LYS A 287 0.25 27.86 -29.59
C LYS A 287 0.74 29.29 -29.81
N THR A 288 1.34 29.93 -28.80
CA THR A 288 1.85 31.31 -28.93
C THR A 288 3.26 31.36 -29.52
N LEU A 289 3.98 30.23 -29.61
CA LEU A 289 5.22 30.12 -30.39
C LEU A 289 4.90 29.97 -31.89
N LYS A 290 4.25 30.98 -32.48
CA LYS A 290 4.18 31.13 -33.94
C LYS A 290 5.62 31.20 -34.46
N ARG A 291 6.02 30.15 -35.18
CA ARG A 291 7.26 30.05 -35.96
C ARG A 291 7.59 31.41 -36.62
N PRO A 292 8.76 32.02 -36.36
CA PRO A 292 9.31 32.95 -37.33
C PRO A 292 9.54 32.14 -38.62
N THR A 293 8.89 32.56 -39.69
CA THR A 293 9.04 31.99 -41.04
C THR A 293 10.47 32.25 -41.50
N VAL A 294 11.41 31.40 -41.09
CA VAL A 294 12.76 31.37 -41.67
C VAL A 294 12.62 30.71 -43.03
N GLN A 295 12.73 31.51 -44.09
CA GLN A 295 12.79 31.01 -45.46
C GLN A 295 14.09 30.20 -45.63
N LEU A 296 13.98 28.88 -45.49
CA LEU A 296 15.10 27.97 -45.73
C LEU A 296 15.25 27.80 -47.25
N LYS A 297 16.32 28.39 -47.80
CA LYS A 297 16.74 28.19 -49.19
C LYS A 297 16.97 26.70 -49.44
N LYS A 298 16.23 26.15 -50.41
CA LYS A 298 16.44 24.81 -50.99
C LYS A 298 17.86 24.74 -51.55
N HIS A 299 18.71 23.92 -50.94
CA HIS A 299 19.87 23.35 -51.62
C HIS A 299 19.54 21.91 -52.01
N HIS A 300 19.61 21.64 -53.31
CA HIS A 300 19.56 20.31 -53.93
C HIS A 300 20.78 19.51 -53.50
N ALA A 301 20.58 18.27 -53.04
CA ALA A 301 21.62 17.24 -53.02
C ALA A 301 20.96 15.84 -53.12
N GLU A 302 21.25 15.21 -54.25
CA GLU A 302 21.48 13.79 -54.56
C GLU A 302 20.74 12.68 -53.78
N GLU A 303 19.76 12.13 -54.49
CA GLU A 303 19.59 10.72 -54.89
C GLU A 303 20.50 9.67 -54.19
N SER A 304 19.88 8.88 -53.32
CA SER A 304 20.42 7.62 -52.80
C SER A 304 19.33 6.55 -52.79
N ASP A 305 19.73 5.33 -53.15
CA ASP A 305 18.94 4.17 -53.58
C ASP A 305 17.77 3.70 -52.70
N PRO A 306 16.76 3.01 -53.30
CA PRO A 306 15.58 2.51 -52.62
C PRO A 306 15.89 1.28 -51.73
N VAL A 307 15.55 1.41 -50.44
CA VAL A 307 15.53 0.32 -49.46
C VAL A 307 14.31 -0.60 -49.74
N PRO A 308 14.48 -1.94 -49.71
CA PRO A 308 13.40 -2.88 -50.01
C PRO A 308 12.28 -2.82 -48.96
N GLU A 309 11.07 -2.61 -49.46
CA GLU A 309 9.80 -2.52 -48.75
C GLU A 309 9.39 -3.89 -48.17
N LEU A 310 9.47 -4.03 -46.85
CA LEU A 310 8.92 -5.18 -46.12
C LEU A 310 7.39 -5.09 -46.14
N ARG A 311 6.76 -5.96 -46.94
CA ARG A 311 5.30 -6.12 -46.99
C ARG A 311 4.76 -6.52 -45.61
N PRO A 312 3.76 -5.81 -45.06
CA PRO A 312 3.08 -6.24 -43.85
C PRO A 312 2.25 -7.51 -44.11
N PRO A 313 2.12 -8.42 -43.13
CA PRO A 313 1.31 -9.62 -43.26
C PRO A 313 -0.17 -9.27 -43.46
N ALA A 314 -0.82 -10.08 -44.29
CA ALA A 314 -2.23 -9.96 -44.64
C ALA A 314 -3.14 -9.98 -43.41
N ASN A 315 -4.01 -8.98 -43.34
CA ASN A 315 -5.31 -8.92 -42.66
C ASN A 315 -5.42 -9.60 -41.28
N PRO A 316 -5.31 -8.84 -40.17
CA PRO A 316 -5.83 -9.30 -38.89
C PRO A 316 -7.35 -9.51 -38.98
N PRO A 317 -7.93 -10.48 -38.23
CA PRO A 317 -9.35 -10.75 -38.24
C PRO A 317 -10.12 -9.49 -37.89
N HIS A 318 -10.99 -9.06 -38.80
CA HIS A 318 -11.82 -7.88 -38.68
C HIS A 318 -12.73 -8.03 -37.45
N ILE A 319 -12.38 -7.35 -36.35
CA ILE A 319 -13.18 -7.37 -35.12
C ILE A 319 -14.49 -6.63 -35.41
N SER A 320 -15.53 -7.39 -35.75
CA SER A 320 -16.88 -6.94 -36.15
C SER A 320 -17.62 -6.09 -35.09
N CYS A 321 -17.14 -6.05 -33.83
CA CYS A 321 -17.84 -5.34 -32.76
C CYS A 321 -17.88 -3.81 -32.92
N LEU A 322 -17.00 -3.23 -33.75
CA LEU A 322 -16.98 -1.78 -34.00
C LEU A 322 -17.99 -1.31 -35.05
N GLN A 323 -18.49 -2.19 -35.92
CA GLN A 323 -19.42 -1.80 -36.98
C GLN A 323 -20.87 -1.65 -36.48
N HIS A 324 -21.28 -2.43 -35.47
CA HIS A 324 -22.65 -2.42 -34.95
C HIS A 324 -22.72 -2.45 -33.41
N PRO A 325 -22.31 -1.37 -32.72
CA PRO A 325 -22.20 -1.33 -31.24
C PRO A 325 -23.53 -1.54 -30.50
N ARG A 326 -24.68 -1.33 -31.18
CA ARG A 326 -26.01 -1.61 -30.61
C ARG A 326 -26.35 -3.10 -30.63
N GLN A 327 -26.07 -3.80 -31.73
CA GLN A 327 -26.29 -5.24 -31.85
C GLN A 327 -25.39 -6.02 -30.87
N TRP A 328 -24.13 -5.60 -30.73
CA TRP A 328 -23.22 -6.20 -29.77
C TRP A 328 -23.72 -6.05 -28.32
N ARG A 329 -24.20 -4.86 -27.92
CA ARG A 329 -24.80 -4.66 -26.58
C ARG A 329 -26.03 -5.55 -26.37
N GLN A 330 -26.89 -5.71 -27.38
CA GLN A 330 -28.06 -6.57 -27.28
C GLN A 330 -27.67 -8.05 -27.13
N GLN A 331 -26.64 -8.51 -27.84
CA GLN A 331 -26.09 -9.87 -27.67
C GLN A 331 -25.52 -10.09 -26.27
N VAL A 332 -24.74 -9.14 -25.75
CA VAL A 332 -24.19 -9.24 -24.38
C VAL A 332 -25.30 -9.28 -23.33
N GLN A 333 -26.32 -8.42 -23.45
CA GLN A 333 -27.47 -8.42 -22.53
C GLN A 333 -28.33 -9.68 -22.63
N LYS A 334 -28.43 -10.29 -23.82
CA LYS A 334 -29.12 -11.57 -24.02
C LYS A 334 -28.36 -12.70 -23.33
N LEU A 335 -27.05 -12.79 -23.54
CA LEU A 335 -26.19 -13.79 -22.89
C LEU A 335 -26.16 -13.63 -21.36
N GLN A 336 -26.16 -12.40 -20.85
CA GLN A 336 -26.25 -12.15 -19.40
C GLN A 336 -27.59 -12.59 -18.80
N ARG A 337 -28.71 -12.41 -19.52
CA ARG A 337 -30.01 -12.93 -19.08
C ARG A 337 -30.06 -14.46 -19.12
N GLU A 338 -29.58 -15.07 -20.20
CA GLU A 338 -29.49 -16.54 -20.29
C GLU A 338 -28.58 -17.14 -19.20
N LEU A 339 -27.58 -16.39 -18.72
CA LEU A 339 -26.73 -16.80 -17.60
C LEU A 339 -27.42 -16.67 -16.24
N ILE A 340 -28.35 -15.73 -16.08
CA ILE A 340 -29.09 -15.50 -14.82
C ILE A 340 -30.27 -16.46 -14.73
N ASP A 341 -30.94 -16.72 -15.86
CA ASP A 341 -32.16 -17.52 -15.93
C ASP A 341 -31.88 -19.02 -16.20
N GLY A 342 -30.65 -19.38 -16.55
CA GLY A 342 -30.24 -20.75 -16.84
C GLY A 342 -29.97 -21.57 -15.58
N ASP A 343 -30.78 -22.61 -15.36
CA ASP A 343 -30.61 -23.57 -14.26
C ASP A 343 -29.26 -24.30 -14.38
N PHE A 344 -28.36 -24.09 -13.43
CA PHE A 344 -26.95 -24.53 -13.46
C PHE A 344 -26.76 -26.02 -13.13
N SER A 345 -27.74 -26.88 -13.37
CA SER A 345 -27.68 -28.27 -12.91
C SER A 345 -26.81 -29.18 -13.79
N GLU A 346 -26.56 -28.89 -15.08
CA GLU A 346 -25.84 -29.85 -15.95
C GLU A 346 -24.57 -29.38 -16.68
N PHE A 347 -24.21 -28.09 -16.70
CA PHE A 347 -23.13 -27.60 -17.59
C PHE A 347 -21.79 -27.22 -16.91
N GLY A 348 -21.50 -27.79 -15.75
CA GLY A 348 -20.49 -27.28 -14.80
C GLY A 348 -19.00 -27.57 -15.02
N ARG A 349 -18.54 -28.20 -16.12
CA ARG A 349 -17.10 -28.56 -16.25
C ARG A 349 -16.35 -28.06 -17.50
N ALA A 350 -17.01 -27.90 -18.66
CA ALA A 350 -16.28 -27.63 -19.91
C ALA A 350 -15.99 -26.14 -20.20
N ARG A 351 -16.51 -25.19 -19.42
CA ARG A 351 -16.45 -23.75 -19.79
C ARG A 351 -15.60 -22.85 -18.89
N ARG A 352 -15.00 -23.37 -17.82
CA ARG A 352 -14.10 -22.57 -16.96
C ARG A 352 -12.79 -22.20 -17.66
N GLU A 353 -12.36 -22.94 -18.68
CA GLU A 353 -11.12 -22.63 -19.40
C GLU A 353 -11.29 -21.52 -20.46
N ALA A 354 -12.49 -21.34 -21.02
CA ALA A 354 -12.72 -20.29 -22.03
C ALA A 354 -12.85 -18.87 -21.43
N PHE A 355 -13.18 -18.77 -20.13
CA PHE A 355 -13.43 -17.48 -19.47
C PHE A 355 -12.16 -16.82 -18.90
N LEU A 356 -11.04 -17.54 -18.81
CA LEU A 356 -9.74 -16.98 -18.41
C LEU A 356 -9.02 -16.26 -19.55
N CYS A 357 -9.43 -16.45 -20.81
CA CYS A 357 -8.79 -15.83 -21.98
C CYS A 357 -9.43 -14.48 -22.39
N LEU A 358 -10.55 -14.08 -21.78
CA LEU A 358 -11.21 -12.80 -22.05
C LEU A 358 -11.29 -11.99 -20.75
N GLY A 359 -10.13 -11.49 -20.32
CA GLY A 359 -10.03 -10.57 -19.20
C GLY A 359 -10.85 -9.29 -19.40
N PRO A 360 -11.27 -8.62 -18.31
CA PRO A 360 -12.17 -7.49 -18.37
C PRO A 360 -11.42 -6.23 -18.85
N MET A 361 -11.56 -5.91 -20.15
CA MET A 361 -11.54 -4.52 -20.58
C MET A 361 -12.83 -3.84 -20.06
N PHE A 362 -12.65 -2.65 -19.48
CA PHE A 362 -13.66 -1.72 -18.95
C PHE A 362 -14.12 -1.94 -17.50
N CYS A 363 -13.52 -1.14 -16.61
CA CYS A 363 -14.24 -0.12 -15.83
C CYS A 363 -13.36 1.12 -15.77
#